data_AF-A0A9N6WVK8-F1
#
_entry.id   AF-A0A9N6WVK8-F1
#
_cell.length_a   1.000
_cell.length_b   1.000
_cell.length_c   1.000
_cell.angle_alpha   90.00
_cell.angle_beta   90.00
_cell.angle_gamma   90.00
#
_symmetry.space_group_name_H-M   'P 1'
#
loop_
_entity.id
_entity.type
_entity.pdbx_description
1 polymer ?
#
loop_
_entity_poly.entity_id
_entity_poly.type
_entity_poly.pdbx_seq_one_letter_code
_entity_poly.pdbx_strand_id
1 'polypeptide(L)'
;MPELRLHLLAILFSCVSFVTVFCSQLDSVDPNGYVLYCPCMGRFGNQGDHFLGALSFAKALNRTLALPPWVEYRYGQARSMQVPFTTYFKIEPLQKFHRVITMEDFMEDIADEVWPPTERTVFCYVARGEGSSCNAKEGNPFGPFWDTFRVDFTGSEFYGPLNYDIHHGDMANKWKSRYPAEDWPVIAFTGAPASFPVQEENRGLHRYLEWSDSISKRANDFIKTFPPGPFVGIHLRNGPDWTRACEHI
;
A
#
# COMPACT_ATOMS: atom_id res chain seq x y z
N MET A 1 16.67 -65.73 26.77
CA MET A 1 17.52 -64.73 26.10
C MET A 1 16.69 -63.46 25.88
N PRO A 2 16.83 -62.49 26.79
CA PRO A 2 15.92 -61.36 26.98
C PRO A 2 16.43 -60.06 26.33
N GLU A 3 16.98 -60.14 25.12
CA GLU A 3 17.57 -58.97 24.42
C GLU A 3 16.90 -58.63 23.08
N LEU A 4 15.68 -59.13 22.84
CA LEU A 4 14.94 -58.84 21.60
C LEU A 4 13.58 -58.19 21.84
N ARG A 5 13.41 -57.51 22.99
CA ARG A 5 12.19 -56.73 23.29
C ARG A 5 12.46 -55.24 23.55
N LEU A 6 13.72 -54.80 23.59
CA LEU A 6 14.06 -53.41 23.91
C LEU A 6 14.23 -52.51 22.67
N HIS A 7 14.37 -53.08 21.47
CA HIS A 7 14.52 -52.29 20.23
C HIS A 7 13.23 -52.06 19.45
N LEU A 8 12.12 -52.76 19.75
CA LEU A 8 10.82 -52.46 19.12
C LEU A 8 10.04 -51.35 19.85
N LEU A 9 10.33 -51.09 21.13
CA LEU A 9 9.68 -50.01 21.89
C LEU A 9 10.32 -48.63 21.64
N ALA A 10 11.54 -48.58 21.11
CA ALA A 10 12.21 -47.33 20.77
C ALA A 10 11.82 -46.79 19.37
N ILE A 11 11.23 -47.61 18.50
CA ILE A 11 10.82 -47.20 17.15
C ILE A 11 9.35 -46.75 17.11
N LEU A 12 8.52 -47.19 18.06
CA LEU A 12 7.12 -46.77 18.19
C LEU A 12 6.93 -45.44 18.96
N PHE A 13 7.99 -44.89 19.55
CA PHE A 13 7.97 -43.58 20.22
C PHE A 13 8.65 -42.44 19.42
N SER A 14 9.02 -42.70 18.15
CA SER A 14 9.55 -41.67 17.24
C SER A 14 8.57 -41.31 16.12
N CYS A 15 7.35 -41.84 16.12
CA CYS A 15 6.33 -41.55 15.10
C CYS A 15 5.20 -40.63 15.57
N VAL A 16 5.31 -40.02 16.76
CA VAL A 16 4.29 -39.12 17.31
C VAL A 16 4.92 -37.77 17.69
N SER A 17 5.50 -37.06 16.74
CA SER A 17 5.86 -35.62 16.87
C SER A 17 6.15 -34.94 15.52
N PHE A 18 5.55 -35.42 14.44
CA PHE A 18 5.40 -34.65 13.21
C PHE A 18 3.91 -34.51 12.90
N VAL A 19 3.16 -33.98 13.87
CA VAL A 19 2.05 -33.11 13.50
C VAL A 19 2.73 -31.87 12.98
N THR A 20 3.08 -31.88 11.69
CA THR A 20 3.23 -30.63 10.95
C THR A 20 1.87 -29.96 11.06
N VAL A 21 1.75 -29.10 12.06
CA VAL A 21 0.83 -27.98 12.02
C VAL A 21 1.32 -27.12 10.86
N PHE A 22 1.00 -27.54 9.64
CA PHE A 22 0.69 -26.59 8.58
C PHE A 22 -0.64 -25.98 9.02
N CYS A 23 -0.55 -25.09 10.01
CA CYS A 23 -1.51 -24.01 10.08
C CYS A 23 -1.23 -23.28 8.77
N SER A 24 -2.04 -23.58 7.76
CA SER A 24 -2.36 -22.59 6.76
C SER A 24 -2.60 -21.30 7.54
N GLN A 25 -1.72 -20.32 7.40
CA GLN A 25 -2.12 -18.94 7.60
C GLN A 25 -3.25 -18.73 6.59
N LEU A 26 -4.47 -19.10 6.97
CA LEU A 26 -5.60 -18.27 6.63
C LEU A 26 -5.17 -16.94 7.21
N ASP A 27 -4.77 -16.01 6.35
CA ASP A 27 -4.35 -14.68 6.74
C ASP A 27 -5.49 -14.10 7.55
N SER A 28 -5.36 -14.21 8.88
CA SER A 28 -6.42 -13.81 9.79
C SER A 28 -6.62 -12.32 9.58
N VAL A 29 -7.86 -11.94 9.27
CA VAL A 29 -8.30 -10.55 9.26
C VAL A 29 -7.64 -9.77 10.40
N ASP A 30 -6.93 -8.68 10.08
CA ASP A 30 -6.32 -7.82 11.09
C ASP A 30 -7.45 -7.18 11.90
N PRO A 31 -7.58 -7.48 13.21
CA PRO A 31 -8.65 -6.90 14.03
C PRO A 31 -8.52 -5.39 14.18
N ASN A 32 -7.37 -4.80 13.87
CA ASN A 32 -7.22 -3.35 13.83
C ASN A 32 -7.70 -2.74 12.50
N GLY A 33 -7.99 -3.56 11.49
CA GLY A 33 -8.50 -3.15 10.19
C GLY A 33 -7.44 -2.57 9.23
N TYR A 34 -7.91 -1.99 8.14
CA TYR A 34 -7.11 -1.70 6.95
C TYR A 34 -7.24 -0.25 6.47
N VAL A 35 -6.17 0.26 5.86
CA VAL A 35 -6.15 1.53 5.12
C VAL A 35 -5.93 1.24 3.65
N LEU A 36 -6.83 1.72 2.81
CA LEU A 36 -6.77 1.64 1.36
C LEU A 36 -6.75 3.06 0.78
N TYR A 37 -6.08 3.26 -0.35
CA TYR A 37 -6.14 4.53 -1.05
C TYR A 37 -5.82 4.40 -2.53
N CYS A 38 -6.29 5.36 -3.34
CA CYS A 38 -5.78 5.53 -4.69
C CYS A 38 -4.55 6.47 -4.71
N PRO A 39 -3.41 6.09 -5.32
CA PRO A 39 -2.31 7.00 -5.61
C PRO A 39 -2.64 7.89 -6.84
N CYS A 40 -3.79 8.57 -6.77
CA CYS A 40 -4.45 9.22 -7.90
C CYS A 40 -3.90 10.63 -8.26
N MET A 41 -2.88 11.13 -7.55
CA MET A 41 -2.34 12.47 -7.77
C MET A 41 -0.89 12.40 -8.29
N GLY A 42 -0.68 12.95 -9.49
CA GLY A 42 0.64 13.07 -10.11
C GLY A 42 1.19 11.78 -10.70
N ARG A 43 2.51 11.75 -10.95
CA ARG A 43 3.24 10.58 -11.49
C ARG A 43 4.02 9.86 -10.39
N PHE A 44 4.84 8.87 -10.77
CA PHE A 44 5.61 8.03 -9.85
C PHE A 44 6.29 8.78 -8.70
N GLY A 45 6.94 9.93 -8.94
CA GLY A 45 7.55 10.73 -7.88
C GLY A 45 6.54 11.26 -6.85
N ASN A 46 5.39 11.79 -7.30
CA ASN A 46 4.33 12.23 -6.39
C ASN A 46 3.72 11.05 -5.62
N GLN A 47 3.51 9.93 -6.31
CA GLN A 47 2.96 8.72 -5.70
C GLN A 47 3.91 8.14 -4.65
N GLY A 48 5.22 8.16 -4.91
CA GLY A 48 6.26 7.75 -3.95
C GLY A 48 6.27 8.65 -2.71
N ASP A 49 6.20 9.97 -2.89
CA ASP A 49 6.11 10.93 -1.78
C ASP A 49 4.86 10.67 -0.91
N HIS A 50 3.70 10.54 -1.54
CA HIS A 50 2.45 10.22 -0.86
C HIS A 50 2.50 8.88 -0.13
N PHE A 51 3.11 7.86 -0.74
CA PHE A 51 3.23 6.54 -0.14
C PHE A 51 3.96 6.59 1.20
N LEU A 52 5.04 7.37 1.31
CA LEU A 52 5.77 7.52 2.58
C LEU A 52 4.87 8.10 3.69
N GLY A 53 4.06 9.11 3.36
CA GLY A 53 3.08 9.66 4.29
C GLY A 53 1.98 8.66 4.66
N ALA A 54 1.42 7.96 3.67
CA ALA A 54 0.36 6.97 3.87
C ALA A 54 0.82 5.77 4.72
N LEU A 55 2.08 5.33 4.55
CA LEU A 55 2.70 4.29 5.36
C LEU A 55 2.84 4.70 6.82
N SER A 56 3.24 5.96 7.06
CA SER A 56 3.33 6.53 8.40
C SER A 56 1.94 6.68 9.04
N PHE A 57 0.96 7.15 8.26
CA PHE A 57 -0.43 7.30 8.68
C PHE A 57 -1.04 5.95 9.10
N ALA A 58 -0.91 4.91 8.28
CA ALA A 58 -1.41 3.57 8.59
C ALA A 58 -0.79 3.02 9.88
N LYS A 59 0.52 3.25 10.09
CA LYS A 59 1.19 2.88 11.34
C LYS A 59 0.64 3.62 12.55
N ALA A 60 0.41 4.93 12.44
CA ALA A 60 -0.11 5.75 13.53
C ALA A 60 -1.53 5.34 13.96
N LEU A 61 -2.35 4.91 13.00
CA LEU A 61 -3.68 4.34 13.24
C LEU A 61 -3.63 2.86 13.68
N ASN A 62 -2.46 2.23 13.61
CA ASN A 62 -2.26 0.80 13.80
C ASN A 62 -3.13 -0.07 12.87
N ARG A 63 -3.30 0.34 11.61
CA ARG A 63 -4.09 -0.37 10.59
C ARG A 63 -3.19 -0.94 9.51
N THR A 64 -3.45 -2.15 9.02
CA THR A 64 -2.66 -2.72 7.92
C THR A 64 -2.84 -1.89 6.65
N LEU A 65 -1.73 -1.49 6.00
CA LEU A 65 -1.80 -0.73 4.75
C LEU A 65 -1.94 -1.69 3.57
N ALA A 66 -3.01 -1.57 2.79
CA ALA A 66 -3.10 -2.20 1.47
C ALA A 66 -2.26 -1.38 0.47
N LEU A 67 -1.16 -1.95 0.02
CA LEU A 67 -0.21 -1.35 -0.91
C LEU A 67 -0.89 -1.21 -2.29
N PRO A 68 -1.22 0.00 -2.75
CA PRO A 68 -1.87 0.15 -4.03
C PRO A 68 -0.89 -0.12 -5.17
N PRO A 69 -1.40 -0.56 -6.35
CA PRO A 69 -0.60 -0.54 -7.56
C PRO A 69 -0.21 0.89 -7.92
N TRP A 70 0.97 1.05 -8.51
CA TRP A 70 1.43 2.30 -9.09
C TRP A 70 0.57 2.67 -10.30
N VAL A 71 0.28 3.95 -10.45
CA VAL A 71 -0.50 4.45 -11.59
C VAL A 71 0.46 4.98 -12.65
N GLU A 72 0.49 4.31 -13.80
CA GLU A 72 1.25 4.73 -14.97
C GLU A 72 0.36 5.31 -16.06
N TYR A 73 0.82 6.42 -16.64
CA TYR A 73 0.18 7.04 -17.79
C TYR A 73 1.02 6.77 -19.02
N ARG A 74 0.44 6.09 -20.01
CA ARG A 74 1.08 5.85 -21.30
C ARG A 74 0.56 6.82 -22.35
N TYR A 75 1.48 7.38 -23.13
CA TYR A 75 1.13 8.25 -24.24
C TYR A 75 0.20 7.52 -25.22
N GLY A 76 -0.87 8.18 -25.64
CA GLY A 76 -1.89 7.62 -26.52
C GLY A 76 -2.89 6.68 -25.85
N GLN A 77 -2.75 6.38 -24.55
CA GLN A 77 -3.72 5.58 -23.82
C GLN A 77 -4.67 6.49 -23.02
N ALA A 78 -5.98 6.29 -23.22
CA ALA A 78 -7.02 7.07 -22.54
C ALA A 78 -7.19 6.68 -21.06
N ARG A 79 -6.81 5.45 -20.68
CA ARG A 79 -6.89 4.92 -19.32
C ARG A 79 -5.49 4.79 -18.73
N SER A 80 -5.37 5.05 -17.44
CA SER A 80 -4.16 4.73 -16.70
C SER A 80 -4.02 3.22 -16.56
N MET A 81 -2.80 2.77 -16.28
CA MET A 81 -2.50 1.39 -15.94
C MET A 81 -2.13 1.28 -14.47
N GLN A 82 -2.55 0.19 -13.86
CA GLN A 82 -2.27 -0.16 -12.48
C GLN A 82 -1.16 -1.21 -12.49
N VAL A 83 0.04 -0.79 -12.12
CA VAL A 83 1.24 -1.65 -12.08
C VAL A 83 1.40 -2.17 -10.64
N PRO A 84 1.38 -3.49 -10.40
CA PRO A 84 1.47 -4.04 -9.05
C PRO A 84 2.65 -3.49 -8.28
N PHE A 85 2.46 -3.25 -6.97
CA PHE A 85 3.50 -2.68 -6.10
C PHE A 85 4.82 -3.48 -6.19
N THR A 86 4.69 -4.81 -6.20
CA THR A 86 5.77 -5.81 -6.26
C THR A 86 6.58 -5.79 -7.56
N THR A 87 6.08 -5.14 -8.61
CA THR A 87 6.84 -4.93 -9.85
C THR A 87 8.14 -4.17 -9.55
N TYR A 88 8.05 -3.16 -8.68
CA TYR A 88 9.16 -2.25 -8.39
C TYR A 88 9.81 -2.49 -7.04
N PHE A 89 9.06 -2.85 -6.02
CA PHE A 89 9.58 -2.91 -4.65
C PHE A 89 9.28 -4.22 -3.96
N LYS A 90 10.14 -4.59 -3.03
CA LYS A 90 9.95 -5.73 -2.12
C LYS A 90 8.94 -5.37 -1.02
N ILE A 91 8.20 -6.36 -0.53
CA ILE A 91 7.22 -6.17 0.56
C ILE A 91 7.88 -6.35 1.93
N GLU A 92 8.78 -7.32 2.05
CA GLU A 92 9.39 -7.76 3.31
C GLU A 92 10.10 -6.61 4.06
N PRO A 93 10.81 -5.67 3.39
CA PRO A 93 11.40 -4.53 4.07
C PRO A 93 10.35 -3.59 4.69
N LEU A 94 9.19 -3.40 4.04
CA LEU A 94 8.10 -2.58 4.56
C LEU A 94 7.48 -3.20 5.81
N GLN A 95 7.33 -4.53 5.82
CA GLN A 95 6.80 -5.29 6.97
C GLN A 95 7.64 -5.11 8.24
N LYS A 96 8.94 -4.76 8.11
CA LYS A 96 9.80 -4.41 9.26
C LYS A 96 9.41 -3.06 9.88
N PHE A 97 8.74 -2.18 9.14
CA PHE A 97 8.26 -0.90 9.64
C PHE A 97 6.84 -0.99 10.19
N HIS A 98 5.93 -1.57 9.40
CA HIS A 98 4.51 -1.68 9.70
C HIS A 98 3.85 -2.78 8.87
N ARG A 99 2.69 -3.27 9.32
CA ARG A 99 1.93 -4.30 8.61
C ARG A 99 1.41 -3.77 7.27
N VAL A 100 1.71 -4.52 6.22
CA VAL A 100 1.32 -4.22 4.85
C VAL A 100 0.88 -5.50 4.15
N ILE A 101 -0.05 -5.37 3.21
CA ILE A 101 -0.52 -6.41 2.28
C ILE A 101 -0.66 -5.77 0.90
N THR A 102 -0.57 -6.51 -0.21
CA THR A 102 -0.88 -5.90 -1.51
C THR A 102 -2.38 -5.60 -1.61
N MET A 103 -2.75 -4.59 -2.40
CA MET A 103 -4.16 -4.33 -2.68
C MET A 103 -4.79 -5.52 -3.41
N GLU A 104 -4.04 -6.17 -4.29
CA GLU A 104 -4.43 -7.40 -4.98
C GLU A 104 -4.83 -8.49 -3.98
N ASP A 105 -3.92 -8.88 -3.07
CA ASP A 105 -4.19 -9.93 -2.07
C ASP A 105 -5.30 -9.50 -1.10
N PHE A 106 -5.36 -8.23 -0.69
CA PHE A 106 -6.46 -7.72 0.14
C PHE A 106 -7.82 -7.91 -0.57
N MET A 107 -7.91 -7.55 -1.85
CA MET A 107 -9.15 -7.64 -2.61
C MET A 107 -9.53 -9.08 -2.95
N GLU A 108 -8.57 -9.99 -3.08
CA GLU A 108 -8.81 -11.41 -3.37
C GLU A 108 -9.19 -12.20 -2.11
N ASP A 109 -8.46 -12.00 -1.01
CA ASP A 109 -8.52 -12.90 0.14
C ASP A 109 -9.29 -12.33 1.34
N ILE A 110 -9.46 -11.00 1.44
CA ILE A 110 -9.92 -10.33 2.67
C ILE A 110 -11.18 -9.48 2.45
N ALA A 111 -11.27 -8.79 1.31
CA ALA A 111 -12.26 -7.74 1.10
C ALA A 111 -13.71 -8.23 1.21
N ASP A 112 -14.04 -9.43 0.75
CA ASP A 112 -15.42 -9.93 0.83
C ASP A 112 -15.87 -10.25 2.27
N GLU A 113 -14.94 -10.51 3.19
CA GLU A 113 -15.24 -10.78 4.60
C GLU A 113 -15.48 -9.49 5.40
N VAL A 114 -14.64 -8.47 5.19
CA VAL A 114 -14.64 -7.24 6.03
C VAL A 114 -15.10 -5.97 5.32
N TRP A 115 -15.24 -6.02 4.00
CA TRP A 115 -15.60 -4.88 3.16
C TRP A 115 -16.40 -5.32 1.92
N PRO A 116 -17.53 -6.01 2.15
CA PRO A 116 -18.33 -6.60 1.08
C PRO A 116 -18.87 -5.50 0.15
N PRO A 117 -19.17 -5.82 -1.13
CA PRO A 117 -19.62 -4.83 -2.12
C PRO A 117 -20.75 -3.91 -1.67
N THR A 118 -21.64 -4.37 -0.78
CA THR A 118 -22.77 -3.58 -0.25
C THR A 118 -22.35 -2.51 0.75
N GLU A 119 -21.18 -2.62 1.36
CA GLU A 119 -20.72 -1.76 2.47
C GLU A 119 -19.50 -0.92 2.11
N ARG A 120 -19.10 -0.90 0.82
CA ARG A 120 -17.93 -0.18 0.35
C ARG A 120 -18.12 1.33 0.43
N THR A 121 -17.73 1.91 1.57
CA THR A 121 -17.74 3.36 1.81
C THR A 121 -16.37 3.95 1.50
N VAL A 122 -16.36 5.09 0.79
CA VAL A 122 -15.14 5.82 0.45
C VAL A 122 -15.01 7.12 1.25
N PHE A 123 -13.77 7.47 1.60
CA PHE A 123 -13.43 8.61 2.42
C PHE A 123 -12.89 9.77 1.59
N CYS A 124 -13.39 10.97 1.88
CA CYS A 124 -12.88 12.24 1.38
C CYS A 124 -13.11 13.35 2.42
N TYR A 125 -12.39 14.47 2.32
CA TYR A 125 -12.47 15.54 3.34
C TYR A 125 -13.89 16.13 3.44
N VAL A 126 -14.47 16.41 2.27
CA VAL A 126 -15.80 16.96 2.03
C VAL A 126 -16.31 16.46 0.68
N ALA A 127 -17.60 16.64 0.39
CA ALA A 127 -18.18 16.32 -0.90
C ALA A 127 -17.40 17.01 -2.05
N ARG A 128 -17.28 16.29 -3.18
CA ARG A 128 -16.58 16.75 -4.38
C ARG A 128 -17.57 16.92 -5.53
N GLY A 129 -17.31 17.93 -6.37
CA GLY A 129 -18.17 18.27 -7.51
C GLY A 129 -19.51 18.89 -7.07
N GLU A 130 -20.51 18.80 -7.93
CA GLU A 130 -21.86 19.34 -7.67
C GLU A 130 -22.73 18.40 -6.81
N GLY A 131 -22.17 17.28 -6.35
CA GLY A 131 -22.89 16.24 -5.62
C GLY A 131 -22.68 16.25 -4.10
N SER A 132 -23.37 15.34 -3.42
CA SER A 132 -23.24 15.06 -1.98
C SER A 132 -22.33 13.86 -1.68
N SER A 133 -21.41 13.53 -2.59
CA SER A 133 -20.57 12.33 -2.51
C SER A 133 -19.09 12.66 -2.73
N CYS A 134 -18.22 11.69 -2.48
CA CYS A 134 -16.78 11.83 -2.74
C CYS A 134 -16.39 11.75 -4.23
N ASN A 135 -17.30 11.30 -5.11
CA ASN A 135 -17.07 11.10 -6.54
C ASN A 135 -15.76 10.31 -6.83
N ALA A 136 -15.52 9.25 -6.06
CA ALA A 136 -14.24 8.55 -5.99
C ALA A 136 -13.77 7.88 -7.29
N LYS A 137 -14.65 7.75 -8.28
CA LYS A 137 -14.39 7.14 -9.59
C LYS A 137 -14.48 8.15 -10.75
N GLU A 138 -14.66 9.44 -10.46
CA GLU A 138 -14.81 10.46 -11.48
C GLU A 138 -13.45 10.81 -12.12
N GLY A 139 -13.33 10.57 -13.43
CA GLY A 139 -12.14 10.89 -14.20
C GLY A 139 -11.02 9.83 -14.14
N ASN A 140 -9.86 10.20 -14.68
CA ASN A 140 -8.65 9.38 -14.73
C ASN A 140 -7.58 10.03 -13.84
N PRO A 141 -6.95 9.29 -12.90
CA PRO A 141 -6.90 7.82 -12.78
C PRO A 141 -7.94 7.19 -11.84
N PHE A 142 -8.82 8.00 -11.24
CA PHE A 142 -9.78 7.58 -10.21
C PHE A 142 -10.64 6.38 -10.61
N GLY A 143 -11.39 6.47 -11.71
CA GLY A 143 -12.24 5.39 -12.18
C GLY A 143 -11.45 4.11 -12.50
N PRO A 144 -10.48 4.16 -13.43
CA PRO A 144 -9.69 2.99 -13.82
C PRO A 144 -8.99 2.29 -12.63
N PHE A 145 -8.53 3.03 -11.63
CA PHE A 145 -7.91 2.45 -10.45
C PHE A 145 -8.86 1.53 -9.69
N TRP A 146 -10.05 2.02 -9.33
CA TRP A 146 -11.03 1.21 -8.57
C TRP A 146 -11.69 0.14 -9.45
N ASP A 147 -11.85 0.39 -10.76
CA ASP A 147 -12.36 -0.59 -11.73
C ASP A 147 -11.44 -1.81 -11.83
N THR A 148 -10.12 -1.64 -11.67
CA THR A 148 -9.14 -2.75 -11.66
C THR A 148 -9.48 -3.80 -10.61
N PHE A 149 -10.04 -3.37 -9.48
CA PHE A 149 -10.43 -4.22 -8.36
C PHE A 149 -11.93 -4.52 -8.30
N ARG A 150 -12.70 -4.13 -9.35
CA ARG A 150 -14.17 -4.24 -9.38
C ARG A 150 -14.81 -3.60 -8.14
N VAL A 151 -14.30 -2.44 -7.74
CA VAL A 151 -14.82 -1.66 -6.61
C VAL A 151 -15.80 -0.61 -7.13
N ASP A 152 -17.03 -0.71 -6.64
CA ASP A 152 -18.02 0.35 -6.66
C ASP A 152 -18.33 0.74 -5.21
N PHE A 153 -18.58 2.03 -4.98
CA PHE A 153 -18.82 2.56 -3.65
C PHE A 153 -20.32 2.78 -3.43
N THR A 154 -20.82 2.29 -2.31
CA THR A 154 -22.22 2.46 -1.90
C THR A 154 -22.43 3.67 -1.00
N GLY A 155 -21.35 4.20 -0.41
CA GLY A 155 -21.40 5.33 0.51
C GLY A 155 -20.19 6.26 0.40
N SER A 156 -20.33 7.45 0.98
CA SER A 156 -19.25 8.42 1.16
C SER A 156 -19.18 8.84 2.62
N GLU A 157 -17.98 8.85 3.19
CA GLU A 157 -17.72 9.32 4.55
C GLU A 157 -16.83 10.57 4.51
N PHE A 158 -17.29 11.61 5.20
CA PHE A 158 -16.62 12.91 5.23
C PHE A 158 -15.84 13.09 6.53
N TYR A 159 -14.52 12.95 6.45
CA TYR A 159 -13.67 12.96 7.63
C TYR A 159 -13.31 14.36 8.14
N GLY A 160 -13.71 15.43 7.45
CA GLY A 160 -13.58 16.79 7.97
C GLY A 160 -14.15 16.89 9.40
N PRO A 161 -13.43 17.50 10.36
CA PRO A 161 -12.24 18.35 10.22
C PRO A 161 -10.89 17.62 10.45
N LEU A 162 -10.84 16.28 10.38
CA LEU A 162 -9.58 15.55 10.56
C LEU A 162 -8.60 15.82 9.41
N ASN A 163 -7.30 15.77 9.70
CA ASN A 163 -6.23 15.88 8.71
C ASN A 163 -5.26 14.69 8.85
N TYR A 164 -4.25 14.62 8.00
CA TYR A 164 -3.33 13.47 7.94
C TYR A 164 -2.04 13.66 8.74
N ASP A 165 -1.88 14.79 9.45
CA ASP A 165 -0.67 15.07 10.21
C ASP A 165 -0.66 14.28 11.51
N ILE A 166 0.07 13.16 11.51
CA ILE A 166 0.21 12.27 12.67
C ILE A 166 1.40 12.63 13.57
N HIS A 167 2.22 13.61 13.18
CA HIS A 167 3.43 14.00 13.93
C HIS A 167 3.15 15.16 14.86
N HIS A 168 2.28 16.09 14.46
CA HIS A 168 1.99 17.31 15.22
C HIS A 168 0.61 17.24 15.87
N GLY A 169 0.59 16.82 17.14
CA GLY A 169 -0.62 16.79 17.97
C GLY A 169 -1.30 15.43 17.99
N ASP A 170 -2.58 15.42 18.37
CA ASP A 170 -3.29 14.19 18.73
C ASP A 170 -4.12 13.58 17.58
N MET A 171 -3.74 13.86 16.34
CA MET A 171 -4.57 13.52 15.18
C MET A 171 -4.78 12.01 15.02
N ALA A 172 -3.76 11.20 15.29
CA ALA A 172 -3.86 9.75 15.24
C ALA A 172 -4.92 9.21 16.22
N ASN A 173 -5.01 9.76 17.44
CA ASN A 173 -6.04 9.35 18.39
C ASN A 173 -7.42 9.86 17.96
N LYS A 174 -7.54 11.08 17.42
CA LYS A 174 -8.80 11.57 16.85
C LYS A 174 -9.34 10.67 15.73
N TRP A 175 -8.46 10.18 14.84
CA TRP A 175 -8.81 9.19 13.82
C TRP A 175 -9.30 7.88 14.44
N LYS A 176 -8.53 7.31 15.37
CA LYS A 176 -8.91 6.04 16.04
C LYS A 176 -10.21 6.15 16.83
N SER A 177 -10.46 7.28 17.48
CA SER A 177 -11.70 7.51 18.23
C SER A 177 -12.91 7.71 17.33
N ARG A 178 -12.74 8.36 16.17
CA ARG A 178 -13.86 8.61 15.23
C ARG A 178 -14.14 7.38 14.35
N TYR A 179 -13.11 6.65 14.00
CA TYR A 179 -13.18 5.49 13.12
C TYR A 179 -12.49 4.28 13.78
N PRO A 180 -13.09 3.72 14.85
CA PRO A 180 -12.60 2.50 15.49
C PRO A 180 -12.68 1.31 14.51
N ALA A 181 -11.84 0.29 14.71
CA ALA A 181 -11.71 -0.82 13.77
C ALA A 181 -12.94 -1.73 13.75
N GLU A 182 -13.64 -1.79 14.88
CA GLU A 182 -14.84 -2.58 15.09
C GLU A 182 -16.00 -2.09 14.21
N ASP A 183 -16.15 -0.77 14.06
CA ASP A 183 -17.19 -0.14 13.23
C ASP A 183 -16.70 0.16 11.80
N TRP A 184 -15.39 0.40 11.65
CA TRP A 184 -14.73 0.75 10.40
C TRP A 184 -13.55 -0.18 10.15
N PRO A 185 -13.79 -1.44 9.75
CA PRO A 185 -12.72 -2.39 9.47
C PRO A 185 -11.85 -1.95 8.28
N VAL A 186 -12.40 -1.14 7.36
CA VAL A 186 -11.70 -0.59 6.21
C VAL A 186 -11.91 0.91 6.07
N ILE A 187 -10.81 1.65 5.96
CA ILE A 187 -10.81 3.08 5.65
C ILE A 187 -10.21 3.26 4.25
N ALA A 188 -11.08 3.41 3.24
CA ALA A 188 -10.68 3.53 1.84
C ALA A 188 -10.75 4.99 1.36
N PHE A 189 -9.62 5.60 1.02
CA PHE A 189 -9.54 7.01 0.63
C PHE A 189 -9.57 7.22 -0.89
N THR A 190 -10.26 8.27 -1.33
CA THR A 190 -10.22 8.76 -2.72
C THR A 190 -8.82 9.14 -3.23
N GLY A 191 -7.91 9.49 -2.33
CA GLY A 191 -6.52 9.85 -2.60
C GLY A 191 -5.64 9.45 -1.42
N ALA A 192 -4.32 9.59 -1.54
CA ALA A 192 -3.42 9.21 -0.44
C ALA A 192 -3.69 10.01 0.84
N PRO A 193 -3.78 9.37 2.02
CA PRO A 193 -3.89 10.05 3.30
C PRO A 193 -2.52 10.61 3.74
N ALA A 194 -1.99 11.54 2.94
CA ALA A 194 -0.65 12.08 3.08
C ALA A 194 -0.56 13.52 2.56
N SER A 195 0.37 14.29 3.09
CA SER A 195 0.76 15.58 2.52
C SER A 195 1.61 15.41 1.26
N PHE A 196 1.59 16.42 0.40
CA PHE A 196 2.55 16.59 -0.69
C PHE A 196 3.06 18.04 -0.72
N PRO A 197 4.38 18.27 -0.73
CA PRO A 197 5.45 17.28 -0.55
C PRO A 197 5.36 16.50 0.77
N VAL A 198 6.05 15.37 0.83
CA VAL A 198 6.11 14.53 2.04
C VAL A 198 6.70 15.32 3.21
N GLN A 199 6.13 15.14 4.40
CA GLN A 199 6.64 15.72 5.64
C GLN A 199 8.07 15.21 5.94
N GLU A 200 8.91 16.06 6.54
CA GLU A 200 10.33 15.78 6.78
C GLU A 200 10.52 14.51 7.61
N GLU A 201 9.67 14.30 8.62
CA GLU A 201 9.65 13.17 9.53
C GLU A 201 9.46 11.82 8.81
N ASN A 202 8.81 11.84 7.64
CA ASN A 202 8.52 10.65 6.85
C ASN A 202 9.58 10.35 5.79
N ARG A 203 10.52 11.26 5.49
CA ARG A 203 11.54 11.06 4.44
C ARG A 203 12.43 9.85 4.71
N GLY A 204 12.75 9.61 5.99
CA GLY A 204 13.54 8.45 6.41
C GLY A 204 12.90 7.10 6.10
N LEU A 205 11.59 7.06 5.84
CA LEU A 205 10.87 5.84 5.48
C LEU A 205 11.24 5.31 4.09
N HIS A 206 11.84 6.13 3.22
CA HIS A 206 12.36 5.69 1.93
C HIS A 206 13.34 4.50 2.06
N ARG A 207 14.01 4.33 3.21
CA ARG A 207 14.89 3.17 3.47
C ARG A 207 14.20 1.81 3.37
N TYR A 208 12.87 1.78 3.47
CA TYR A 208 12.06 0.55 3.37
C TYR A 208 11.57 0.29 1.94
N LEU A 209 11.77 1.21 1.00
CA LEU A 209 11.53 1.00 -0.42
C LEU A 209 12.77 0.37 -1.06
N GLU A 210 12.94 -0.93 -0.87
CA GLU A 210 14.00 -1.69 -1.55
C GLU A 210 13.49 -2.19 -2.91
N TRP A 211 14.28 -1.96 -3.96
CA TRP A 211 13.96 -2.41 -5.31
C TRP A 211 13.75 -3.93 -5.38
N SER A 212 12.82 -4.37 -6.23
CA SER A 212 12.64 -5.77 -6.57
C SER A 212 13.91 -6.36 -7.19
N ASP A 213 14.07 -7.68 -7.12
CA ASP A 213 15.25 -8.35 -7.68
C ASP A 213 15.35 -8.13 -9.19
N SER A 214 14.21 -8.05 -9.88
CA SER A 214 14.14 -7.74 -11.31
C SER A 214 14.70 -6.35 -11.63
N ILE A 215 14.28 -5.32 -10.90
CA ILE A 215 14.78 -3.94 -11.09
C ILE A 215 16.26 -3.85 -10.71
N SER A 216 16.65 -4.44 -9.58
CA SER A 216 18.03 -4.47 -9.11
C SER A 216 18.95 -5.15 -10.12
N LYS A 217 18.54 -6.29 -10.68
CA LYS A 217 19.29 -6.99 -11.73
C LYS A 217 19.44 -6.14 -12.99
N ARG A 218 18.35 -5.52 -13.47
CA ARG A 218 18.39 -4.64 -14.65
C ARG A 218 19.34 -3.45 -14.45
N ALA A 219 19.29 -2.82 -13.27
CA ALA A 219 20.19 -1.72 -12.94
C ALA A 219 21.66 -2.19 -12.92
N ASN A 220 21.96 -3.30 -12.24
CA ASN A 220 23.31 -3.84 -12.17
C ASN A 220 23.85 -4.26 -13.54
N ASP A 221 23.03 -4.89 -14.37
CA ASP A 221 23.43 -5.28 -15.73
C ASP A 221 23.68 -4.07 -16.63
N PHE A 222 22.89 -3.00 -16.48
CA PHE A 222 23.14 -1.74 -17.19
C PHE A 222 24.44 -1.06 -16.72
N ILE A 223 24.69 -1.01 -15.42
CA ILE A 223 25.92 -0.41 -14.86
C ILE A 223 27.17 -1.14 -15.35
N LYS A 224 27.12 -2.47 -15.53
CA LYS A 224 28.24 -3.26 -16.10
C LYS A 224 28.64 -2.85 -17.52
N THR A 225 27.79 -2.11 -18.24
CA THR A 225 28.12 -1.59 -19.58
C THR A 225 29.01 -0.34 -19.53
N PHE A 226 29.18 0.26 -18.36
CA PHE A 226 30.00 1.46 -18.18
C PHE A 226 31.50 1.12 -18.05
N PRO A 227 32.39 2.10 -18.34
CA PRO A 227 33.79 1.96 -18.02
C PRO A 227 34.01 1.66 -16.53
N PRO A 228 35.03 0.86 -16.16
CA PRO A 228 35.36 0.62 -14.76
C PRO A 228 35.66 1.93 -14.01
N GLY A 229 35.08 2.08 -12.82
CA GLY A 229 35.33 3.23 -11.94
C GLY A 229 34.05 3.89 -11.43
N PRO A 230 34.19 4.99 -10.67
CA PRO A 230 33.05 5.78 -10.21
C PRO A 230 32.36 6.50 -11.38
N PHE A 231 31.07 6.73 -11.24
CA PHE A 231 30.26 7.49 -12.21
C PHE A 231 29.38 8.53 -11.50
N VAL A 232 28.95 9.55 -12.23
CA VAL A 232 28.01 10.58 -11.77
C VAL A 232 26.66 10.39 -12.44
N GLY A 233 25.60 10.19 -11.66
CA GLY A 233 24.23 10.14 -12.15
C GLY A 233 23.62 11.55 -12.21
N ILE A 234 23.06 11.93 -13.35
CA ILE A 234 22.39 13.22 -13.54
C ILE A 234 20.95 12.94 -13.98
N HIS A 235 19.97 13.50 -13.27
CA HIS A 235 18.57 13.47 -13.66
C HIS A 235 18.17 14.81 -14.29
N LEU A 236 17.98 14.82 -15.61
CA LEU A 236 17.55 16.00 -16.35
C LEU A 236 16.03 16.01 -16.49
N ARG A 237 15.36 16.84 -15.70
CA ARG A 237 13.93 17.10 -15.82
C ARG A 237 13.71 18.39 -16.61
N ASN A 238 13.76 18.27 -17.94
CA ASN A 238 13.75 19.42 -18.86
C ASN A 238 12.68 19.31 -19.95
N GLY A 239 11.64 18.51 -19.71
CA GLY A 239 10.48 18.42 -20.61
C GLY A 239 9.66 19.71 -20.63
N PRO A 240 8.89 19.96 -21.70
CA PRO A 240 8.08 21.18 -21.85
C PRO A 240 7.01 21.32 -20.77
N ASP A 241 6.55 20.20 -20.19
CA ASP A 241 5.66 20.20 -19.03
C ASP A 241 6.34 20.78 -17.79
N TRP A 242 7.64 20.54 -17.61
CA TRP A 242 8.42 21.08 -16.51
C TRP A 242 8.77 22.55 -16.71
N THR A 243 9.10 22.97 -17.93
CA THR A 243 9.33 24.39 -18.25
C THR A 243 8.14 25.25 -17.81
N ARG A 244 6.92 24.85 -18.19
CA ARG A 244 5.69 25.56 -17.77
C ARG A 244 5.48 25.54 -16.26
N ALA A 245 5.78 24.42 -15.59
CA ALA A 245 5.69 24.39 -14.14
C ALA A 245 6.64 25.40 -13.49
N CYS A 246 7.86 25.54 -14.00
CA CYS A 246 8.86 26.50 -13.50
C CYS A 246 8.52 27.97 -13.79
N GLU A 247 7.67 28.28 -14.76
CA GLU A 247 7.20 29.66 -15.04
C GLU A 247 6.27 30.20 -13.94
N HIS A 248 5.76 29.33 -13.07
CA HIS A 248 4.82 29.66 -12.01
C HIS A 248 5.39 29.49 -10.59
N ILE A 249 6.71 29.32 -10.47
CA ILE A 249 7.43 29.22 -9.19
C ILE A 249 8.09 30.57 -8.87
#